data_AF-A0A7R9ZPH9-F1
#
_entry.id   AF-A0A7R9ZPH9-F1
#
_cell.length_a   1.000
_cell.length_b   1.000
_cell.length_c   1.000
_cell.angle_alpha   90.00
_cell.angle_beta   90.00
_cell.angle_gamma   90.00
#
_symmetry.space_group_name_H-M   'P 1'
#
loop_
_entity.id
_entity.type
_entity.pdbx_description
1 polymer ?
#
loop_
_entity_poly.entity_id
_entity_poly.type
_entity_poly.pdbx_seq_one_letter_code
_entity_poly.pdbx_strand_id
1 'polypeptide(L)'
;RPSTAIRAEDVPLANGAMSFNRVCREWRCKYEGDKGTSESLEAISKVVDEYLPELKKLSDGVTVNRLVCGGCLDFKLMTTVPLDDFGPWEESGYAPEAAFLEKIKAI
;
A
#
# COMPACT_ATOMS: atom_id res chain seq x y z
N ARG A 1 14.62 -13.37 -21.01
CA ARG A 1 15.19 -12.10 -21.53
C ARG A 1 15.31 -11.16 -20.35
N PRO A 2 16.46 -10.54 -20.07
CA PRO A 2 16.47 -9.42 -19.15
C PRO A 2 15.71 -8.27 -19.83
N SER A 3 14.67 -7.77 -19.17
CA SER A 3 13.94 -6.58 -19.61
C SER A 3 14.85 -5.37 -19.43
N THR A 4 15.15 -4.68 -20.52
CA THR A 4 15.92 -3.42 -20.54
C THR A 4 15.02 -2.24 -20.13
N ALA A 5 14.29 -2.36 -19.03
CA ALA A 5 13.59 -1.22 -18.46
C ALA A 5 14.64 -0.30 -17.83
N ILE A 6 14.86 0.86 -18.43
CA ILE A 6 15.60 1.97 -17.82
C ILE A 6 14.82 2.31 -16.55
N ARG A 7 15.35 1.95 -15.38
CA ARG A 7 14.75 2.28 -14.09
C ARG A 7 15.02 3.76 -13.80
N ALA A 8 14.08 4.48 -13.19
CA ALA A 8 14.35 5.78 -12.59
C ALA A 8 15.68 5.79 -11.85
N GLU A 9 16.46 6.84 -12.05
CA GLU A 9 17.61 7.12 -11.20
C GLU A 9 17.13 7.37 -9.76
N ASP A 10 17.90 6.89 -8.79
CA ASP A 10 17.58 7.09 -7.39
C ASP A 10 17.54 8.60 -7.06
N VAL A 11 16.47 9.04 -6.40
CA VAL A 11 16.32 10.43 -5.96
C VAL A 11 17.11 10.64 -4.67
N PRO A 12 18.07 11.59 -4.63
CA PRO A 12 18.85 11.85 -3.42
C PRO A 12 18.01 12.55 -2.34
N LEU A 13 18.26 12.17 -1.10
CA LEU A 13 17.70 12.73 0.12
C LEU A 13 18.82 13.11 1.09
N ALA A 14 18.52 13.96 2.08
CA ALA A 14 19.45 14.32 3.16
C ALA A 14 20.84 14.75 2.64
N ASN A 15 20.87 15.69 1.68
CA ASN A 15 22.10 16.16 1.00
C ASN A 15 22.93 15.02 0.36
N GLY A 16 22.26 14.00 -0.18
CA GLY A 16 22.91 12.87 -0.84
C GLY A 16 23.37 11.75 0.11
N ALA A 17 23.14 11.88 1.41
CA ALA A 17 23.44 10.81 2.37
C ALA A 17 22.45 9.63 2.28
N MET A 18 21.33 9.82 1.61
CA MET A 18 20.29 8.80 1.39
C MET A 18 19.74 8.92 -0.02
N SER A 19 19.12 7.86 -0.51
CA SER A 19 18.40 7.89 -1.79
C SER A 19 17.20 6.93 -1.77
N PHE A 20 16.26 7.13 -2.69
CA PHE A 20 15.14 6.22 -2.90
C PHE A 20 14.76 6.14 -4.38
N ASN A 21 14.23 4.98 -4.78
CA ASN A 21 13.68 4.74 -6.13
C ASN A 21 12.29 4.09 -6.10
N ARG A 22 11.68 4.06 -4.92
CA ARG A 22 10.37 3.46 -4.69
C ARG A 22 9.59 4.31 -3.71
N VAL A 23 8.30 4.44 -3.95
CA VAL A 23 7.41 5.22 -3.09
C VAL A 23 6.39 4.30 -2.47
N CYS A 24 6.17 4.46 -1.18
CA CYS A 24 5.22 3.68 -0.40
C CYS A 24 4.06 4.56 0.04
N ARG A 25 2.83 4.09 -0.20
CA ARG A 25 1.61 4.72 0.28
C ARG A 25 0.95 3.84 1.35
N GLU A 26 0.59 4.46 2.47
CA GLU A 26 -0.03 3.80 3.63
C GLU A 26 -1.53 4.11 3.67
N TRP A 27 -2.36 3.06 3.66
CA TRP A 27 -3.77 3.15 4.06
C TRP A 27 -3.89 2.56 5.46
N ARG A 28 -4.54 3.28 6.38
CA ARG A 28 -4.58 2.87 7.80
C ARG A 28 -5.96 3.08 8.42
N CYS A 29 -6.32 2.21 9.35
CA CYS A 29 -7.45 2.39 10.25
C CYS A 29 -7.15 1.75 11.61
N LYS A 30 -7.98 2.09 12.61
CA LYS A 30 -8.02 1.35 13.86
C LYS A 30 -8.90 0.11 13.70
N TYR A 31 -8.55 -0.95 14.43
CA TYR A 31 -9.38 -2.13 14.59
C TYR A 31 -9.69 -2.33 16.08
N GLU A 32 -10.62 -3.22 16.40
CA GLU A 32 -11.09 -3.46 17.77
C GLU A 32 -10.81 -4.90 18.22
N GLY A 33 -10.66 -5.11 19.53
CA GLY A 33 -10.43 -6.43 20.11
C GLY A 33 -8.98 -6.96 19.99
N ASP A 34 -8.79 -8.24 20.29
CA ASP A 34 -7.47 -8.89 20.19
C ASP A 34 -7.12 -9.22 18.74
N LYS A 35 -5.86 -8.98 18.34
CA LYS A 35 -5.36 -9.24 16.98
C LYS A 35 -5.59 -10.67 16.46
N GLY A 36 -5.71 -11.66 17.34
CA GLY A 36 -5.91 -13.06 16.96
C GLY A 36 -7.37 -13.44 16.71
N THR A 37 -8.33 -12.64 17.19
CA THR A 37 -9.77 -12.96 17.14
C THR A 37 -10.64 -11.75 16.80
N SER A 38 -10.04 -10.67 16.26
CA SER A 38 -10.75 -9.43 15.97
C SER A 38 -11.67 -9.58 14.76
N GLU A 39 -12.98 -9.46 15.00
CA GLU A 39 -14.00 -9.46 13.94
C GLU A 39 -13.78 -8.31 12.94
N SER A 40 -13.34 -7.14 13.43
CA SER A 40 -13.02 -5.99 12.57
C SER A 40 -11.82 -6.28 11.64
N LEU A 41 -10.78 -6.98 12.11
CA LEU A 41 -9.67 -7.42 11.24
C LEU A 41 -10.10 -8.48 10.24
N GLU A 42 -10.98 -9.40 10.62
CA GLU A 42 -11.55 -10.38 9.68
C GLU A 42 -12.37 -9.69 8.58
N ALA A 43 -13.17 -8.70 8.94
CA ALA A 43 -13.92 -7.88 7.98
C ALA A 43 -12.99 -7.08 7.06
N ILE A 44 -11.97 -6.43 7.62
CA ILE A 44 -10.95 -5.69 6.84
C ILE A 44 -10.23 -6.64 5.87
N SER A 45 -9.87 -7.86 6.31
CA SER A 45 -9.17 -8.83 5.44
C SER A 45 -9.97 -9.16 4.18
N LYS A 46 -11.30 -9.27 4.29
CA LYS A 46 -12.17 -9.53 3.12
C LYS A 46 -12.13 -8.37 2.13
N VAL A 47 -12.12 -7.13 2.62
CA VAL A 47 -11.97 -5.93 1.76
C VAL A 47 -10.59 -5.91 1.12
N VAL A 48 -9.53 -6.27 1.85
CA VAL A 48 -8.18 -6.35 1.26
C VAL A 48 -8.13 -7.39 0.15
N ASP A 49 -8.74 -8.56 0.33
CA ASP A 49 -8.75 -9.61 -0.69
C ASP A 49 -9.54 -9.21 -1.95
N GLU A 50 -10.58 -8.38 -1.81
CA GLU A 50 -11.34 -7.80 -2.92
C GLU A 50 -10.45 -6.90 -3.81
N TYR A 51 -9.64 -6.03 -3.21
CA TYR A 51 -8.82 -5.04 -3.94
C TYR A 51 -7.38 -5.48 -4.24
N LEU A 52 -6.89 -6.54 -3.60
CA LEU A 52 -5.53 -7.03 -3.83
C LEU A 52 -5.22 -7.32 -5.31
N PRO A 53 -6.13 -7.90 -6.12
CA PRO A 53 -5.88 -8.12 -7.54
C PRO A 53 -5.71 -6.83 -8.33
N GLU A 54 -6.38 -5.75 -7.95
CA GLU A 54 -6.26 -4.43 -8.59
C GLU A 54 -4.95 -3.74 -8.19
N LEU A 55 -4.61 -3.76 -6.91
CA LEU A 55 -3.33 -3.24 -6.41
C LEU A 55 -2.12 -3.93 -7.07
N LYS A 56 -2.21 -5.24 -7.29
CA LYS A 56 -1.16 -6.02 -7.98
C LYS A 56 -0.99 -5.67 -9.45
N LYS A 57 -1.97 -5.00 -10.08
CA LYS A 57 -1.90 -4.56 -11.48
C LYS A 57 -1.34 -3.15 -11.64
N LEU A 58 -1.12 -2.42 -10.54
CA LEU A 58 -0.60 -1.05 -10.59
C LEU A 58 0.77 -0.96 -11.26
N SER A 59 1.62 -1.97 -11.03
CA SER A 59 2.97 -2.04 -11.58
C SER A 59 3.50 -3.47 -11.49
N ASP A 60 4.32 -3.88 -12.47
CA ASP A 60 5.07 -5.14 -12.41
C ASP A 60 6.01 -5.22 -11.18
N GLY A 61 6.38 -4.06 -10.65
CA GLY A 61 7.24 -3.92 -9.48
C GLY A 61 6.48 -3.63 -8.19
N VAL A 62 5.15 -3.73 -8.12
CA VAL A 62 4.38 -3.40 -6.91
C VAL A 62 4.63 -4.39 -5.77
N THR A 63 4.65 -3.91 -4.53
CA THR A 63 4.68 -4.73 -3.32
C THR A 63 3.59 -4.26 -2.37
N VAL A 64 2.73 -5.19 -1.94
CA VAL A 64 1.64 -4.89 -1.00
C VAL A 64 1.90 -5.64 0.31
N ASN A 65 1.97 -4.90 1.42
CA ASN A 65 2.18 -5.46 2.76
C ASN A 65 1.00 -5.12 3.67
N ARG A 66 0.59 -6.09 4.49
CA ARG A 66 -0.40 -5.92 5.55
C ARG A 66 0.34 -5.88 6.88
N LEU A 67 0.16 -4.83 7.67
CA LEU A 67 0.77 -4.71 8.99
C LEU A 67 -0.35 -4.60 10.03
N VAL A 68 -0.26 -5.40 11.08
CA VAL A 68 -1.18 -5.38 12.21
C VAL A 68 -0.38 -5.15 13.49
N CYS A 69 -0.67 -4.06 14.18
CA CYS A 69 -0.08 -3.77 15.47
C CYS A 69 -1.02 -4.20 16.59
N GLY A 70 -0.63 -5.22 17.36
CA GLY A 70 -1.38 -5.71 18.52
C GLY A 70 -1.48 -4.72 19.69
N GLY A 71 -0.53 -3.80 19.82
CA GLY A 71 -0.48 -2.86 20.95
C GLY A 71 -1.25 -1.57 20.68
N CYS A 72 -1.12 -1.01 19.48
CA CYS A 72 -1.75 0.27 19.12
C CYS A 72 -3.09 0.08 18.38
N LEU A 73 -3.52 -1.16 18.17
CA LEU A 73 -4.73 -1.50 17.42
C LEU A 73 -4.78 -0.88 16.01
N ASP A 74 -3.62 -0.79 15.34
CA ASP A 74 -3.51 -0.28 13.98
C ASP A 74 -3.49 -1.41 12.96
N PHE A 75 -4.32 -1.29 11.93
CA PHE A 75 -4.17 -2.00 10.66
C PHE A 75 -3.58 -1.04 9.62
N LYS A 76 -2.64 -1.53 8.82
CA LYS A 76 -2.07 -0.79 7.69
C LYS A 76 -1.98 -1.67 6.45
N LEU A 77 -2.38 -1.12 5.32
CA LEU A 77 -2.11 -1.65 3.99
C LEU A 77 -1.09 -0.73 3.31
N MET A 78 0.11 -1.24 3.11
CA MET A 78 1.21 -0.52 2.48
C MET A 78 1.31 -0.97 1.03
N THR A 79 1.21 -0.04 0.08
CA THR A 79 1.40 -0.30 -1.35
C THR A 79 2.63 0.46 -1.81
N THR A 80 3.68 -0.28 -2.17
CA THR A 80 4.96 0.26 -2.63
C THR A 80 5.12 0.03 -4.13
N VAL A 81 5.33 1.10 -4.89
CA VAL A 81 5.55 1.06 -6.34
C VAL A 81 6.94 1.61 -6.70
N PRO A 82 7.50 1.24 -7.86
CA PRO A 82 8.62 1.98 -8.46
C PRO A 82 8.30 3.47 -8.60
N LEU A 83 9.32 4.32 -8.55
CA LEU A 83 9.15 5.77 -8.65
C LEU A 83 8.44 6.20 -9.95
N ASP A 84 8.81 5.59 -11.09
CA ASP A 84 8.21 5.88 -12.40
C ASP A 84 6.71 5.59 -12.45
N ASP A 85 6.24 4.63 -11.65
CA ASP A 85 4.83 4.22 -11.61
C ASP A 85 4.03 5.04 -10.59
N PHE A 86 4.70 5.77 -9.70
CA PHE A 86 4.03 6.56 -8.66
C PHE A 86 3.29 7.77 -9.23
N GLY A 87 3.90 8.51 -10.16
CA GLY A 87 3.27 9.69 -10.78
C GLY A 87 1.94 9.36 -11.47
N PRO A 88 1.91 8.38 -12.40
CA PRO A 88 0.66 7.93 -13.02
C PRO A 88 -0.39 7.43 -12.00
N TRP A 89 0.05 6.77 -10.93
CA TRP A 89 -0.86 6.33 -9.87
C TRP A 89 -1.43 7.51 -9.07
N GLU A 90 -0.64 8.54 -8.78
CA GLU A 90 -1.08 9.77 -8.15
C GLU A 90 -2.11 10.53 -9.00
N GLU A 91 -1.86 10.67 -10.30
CA GLU A 91 -2.80 11.29 -11.25
C GLU A 91 -4.16 10.56 -11.33
N SER A 92 -4.17 9.25 -11.07
CA SER A 92 -5.40 8.45 -10.98
C SER A 92 -6.18 8.65 -9.68
N GLY A 93 -5.71 9.50 -8.77
CA GLY A 93 -6.26 9.65 -7.42
C GLY A 93 -5.96 8.45 -6.52
N TYR A 94 -4.84 7.77 -6.77
CA TYR A 94 -4.41 6.56 -6.07
C TYR A 94 -5.44 5.42 -6.12
N ALA A 95 -6.18 5.29 -7.23
CA ALA A 95 -7.18 4.23 -7.39
C ALA A 95 -6.58 2.85 -7.04
N PRO A 96 -7.29 1.99 -6.28
CA PRO A 96 -8.68 2.11 -5.81
C PRO A 96 -8.86 2.73 -4.40
N GLU A 97 -7.93 3.58 -3.92
CA GLU A 97 -7.90 4.10 -2.54
C GLU A 97 -9.26 4.57 -2.00
N ALA A 98 -9.95 5.45 -2.73
CA ALA A 98 -11.20 6.03 -2.25
C ALA A 98 -12.25 4.95 -1.92
N ALA A 99 -12.43 3.99 -2.83
CA ALA A 99 -13.40 2.91 -2.66
C ALA A 99 -13.01 1.94 -1.53
N PHE A 100 -11.70 1.64 -1.40
CA PHE A 100 -11.19 0.85 -0.30
C PHE A 100 -11.44 1.53 1.06
N LEU A 101 -11.09 2.82 1.16
CA LEU A 101 -11.24 3.61 2.39
C LEU A 101 -12.71 3.76 2.79
N GLU A 102 -13.64 3.88 1.85
CA GLU A 102 -15.07 3.90 2.16
C GLU A 102 -15.56 2.57 2.76
N LYS A 103 -15.12 1.43 2.21
CA LYS A 103 -15.52 0.11 2.74
C LYS A 103 -14.98 -0.16 4.14
N ILE A 104 -13.71 0.18 4.41
CA ILE A 104 -13.15 -0.05 5.76
C ILE A 104 -13.68 0.94 6.80
N LYS A 105 -14.21 2.10 6.41
CA LYS A 105 -14.86 3.05 7.34
C LYS A 105 -16.23 2.56 7.82
N ALA A 106 -16.83 1.62 7.09
CA ALA A 106 -18.11 1.00 7.45
C ALA A 106 -17.95 -0.22 8.38
N ILE A 107 -16.71 -0.55 8.75
CA ILE A 107 -16.33 -1.60 9.71
C ILE A 107 -16.05 -0.92 11.05
#